data_AF-A0A7C1IJ25-F1
#
_entry.id   AF-A0A7C1IJ25-F1
#
_cell.length_a   1.000
_cell.length_b   1.000
_cell.length_c   1.000
_cell.angle_alpha   90.00
_cell.angle_beta   90.00
_cell.angle_gamma   90.00
#
_symmetry.space_group_name_H-M   'P 1'
#
loop_
_entity.id
_entity.type
_entity.pdbx_description
1 polymer ?
#
loop_
_entity_poly.entity_id
_entity_poly.type
_entity_poly.pdbx_seq_one_letter_code
_entity_poly.pdbx_strand_id
1 'polypeptide(L)'
;ENCEHTLRSYIEDTVGIKQYRILFKEGGVTPLSDHVFPRRLGANIMAIGIQGGRVKPSSGYAFLRIQQDSTAIVHSLQRFGQPFNVPPDTRFYHFCDSWMLRLMQQHGECLRPLLVDLFRNNPIRRVFRFLDEMTGPWENFMLMASLVPQLCKQTLPVTNTVLRTTLGQRKI
;
A
#
# COMPACT_ATOMS: atom_id res chain seq x y z
N GLU A 1 -2.72 -21.77 0.67
CA GLU A 1 -2.43 -22.86 1.63
C GLU A 1 -1.34 -22.51 2.65
N ASN A 2 -0.31 -21.73 2.30
CA ASN A 2 0.83 -21.47 3.20
C ASN A 2 0.57 -20.46 4.35
N CYS A 3 -0.37 -19.50 4.19
CA CYS A 3 -0.61 -18.45 5.19
C CYS A 3 -1.26 -18.95 6.47
N GLU A 4 -2.24 -19.85 6.40
CA GLU A 4 -2.91 -20.42 7.58
C GLU A 4 -1.92 -21.18 8.47
N HIS A 5 -1.03 -21.96 7.86
CA HIS A 5 0.03 -22.65 8.58
C HIS A 5 0.98 -21.65 9.25
N THR A 6 1.45 -20.64 8.52
CA THR A 6 2.35 -19.61 9.05
C THR A 6 1.72 -18.85 10.22
N LEU A 7 0.43 -18.53 10.13
CA LEU A 7 -0.30 -17.85 11.19
C LEU A 7 -0.43 -18.73 12.45
N ARG A 8 -0.74 -20.03 12.28
CA ARG A 8 -0.79 -20.97 13.40
C ARG A 8 0.56 -21.08 14.11
N SER A 9 1.65 -21.26 13.36
CA SER A 9 3.01 -21.27 13.92
C SER A 9 3.34 -19.97 14.66
N TYR A 10 2.95 -18.81 14.12
CA TYR A 10 3.18 -17.54 14.82
C TYR A 10 2.42 -17.46 16.16
N ILE A 11 1.16 -17.87 16.20
CA ILE A 11 0.34 -17.86 17.42
C ILE A 11 0.92 -18.81 18.49
N GLU A 12 1.34 -20.00 18.08
CA GLU A 12 1.86 -21.03 19.00
C GLU A 12 3.29 -20.72 19.45
N ASP A 13 4.19 -20.41 18.52
CA ASP A 13 5.63 -20.31 18.78
C ASP A 13 6.08 -18.89 19.19
N THR A 14 5.42 -17.85 18.67
CA THR A 14 5.80 -16.45 18.97
C THR A 14 4.93 -15.83 20.05
N VAL A 15 3.60 -15.99 19.96
CA VAL A 15 2.67 -15.43 20.95
C VAL A 15 2.53 -16.36 22.17
N GLY A 16 2.76 -17.67 22.01
CA GLY A 16 2.73 -18.65 23.11
C GLY A 16 1.33 -19.18 23.44
N ILE A 17 0.33 -18.97 22.58
CA ILE A 17 -1.05 -19.39 22.84
C ILE A 17 -1.28 -20.78 22.23
N LYS A 18 -1.41 -21.79 23.10
CA LYS A 18 -1.60 -23.19 22.68
C LYS A 18 -3.06 -23.63 22.57
N GLN A 19 -3.97 -22.89 23.22
CA GLN A 19 -5.39 -23.21 23.24
C GLN A 19 -6.18 -21.97 22.83
N TYR A 20 -6.85 -22.05 21.69
CA TYR A 20 -7.74 -21.03 21.19
C TYR A 20 -8.88 -21.69 20.41
N ARG A 21 -10.02 -21.01 20.33
CA ARG A 21 -11.15 -21.43 19.50
C ARG A 21 -11.40 -20.39 18.43
N ILE A 22 -11.43 -20.83 17.17
CA ILE A 22 -11.84 -19.97 16.07
C ILE A 22 -13.36 -19.79 16.17
N LEU A 23 -13.81 -18.57 16.47
CA LEU A 23 -15.24 -18.25 16.57
C LEU A 23 -15.85 -17.93 15.21
N PHE A 24 -15.07 -17.28 14.34
CA PHE A 24 -15.50 -16.81 13.02
C PHE A 24 -14.30 -16.75 12.08
N LYS A 25 -14.56 -16.93 10.78
CA LYS A 25 -13.58 -16.70 9.71
C LYS A 25 -14.18 -15.76 8.69
N GLU A 26 -13.45 -14.68 8.39
CA GLU A 26 -13.83 -13.75 7.33
C GLU A 26 -12.89 -13.93 6.13
N GLY A 27 -13.48 -13.91 4.94
CA GLY A 27 -12.74 -13.81 3.69
C GLY A 27 -13.00 -12.43 3.09
N GLY A 28 -11.93 -11.73 2.72
CA GLY A 28 -12.02 -10.44 2.03
C GLY A 28 -11.00 -10.38 0.91
N VAL A 29 -11.41 -9.83 -0.23
CA VAL A 29 -10.50 -9.43 -1.31
C VAL A 29 -10.52 -7.92 -1.36
N THR A 30 -9.43 -7.30 -0.90
CA THR A 30 -9.24 -5.86 -1.09
C THR A 30 -8.53 -5.66 -2.43
N PRO A 31 -9.15 -4.98 -3.42
CA PRO A 31 -8.47 -4.72 -4.68
C PRO A 31 -7.32 -3.74 -4.43
N LEU A 32 -6.09 -4.23 -4.55
CA LEU A 32 -4.89 -3.40 -4.59
C LEU A 32 -4.79 -2.80 -6.01
N SER A 33 -5.47 -1.68 -6.23
CA SER A 33 -5.61 -1.05 -7.55
C SER A 33 -5.51 0.47 -7.47
N ASP A 34 -4.71 1.07 -8.35
CA ASP A 34 -4.59 2.51 -8.54
C ASP A 34 -5.65 3.08 -9.49
N HIS A 35 -6.67 2.29 -9.82
CA HIS A 35 -7.82 2.72 -10.60
C HIS A 35 -8.49 3.96 -9.98
N VAL A 36 -8.86 4.92 -10.82
CA VAL A 36 -9.53 6.15 -10.37
C VAL A 36 -11.01 5.89 -10.20
N PHE A 37 -11.46 5.85 -8.96
CA PHE A 37 -12.86 5.63 -8.63
C PHE A 37 -13.67 6.94 -8.73
N PRO A 38 -14.74 6.99 -9.54
CA PRO A 38 -15.58 8.18 -9.65
C PRO A 38 -16.30 8.44 -8.32
N ARG A 39 -16.07 9.62 -7.74
CA ARG A 39 -16.70 10.01 -6.47
C ARG A 39 -18.15 10.46 -6.63
N ARG A 40 -18.47 11.16 -7.72
CA ARG A 40 -19.82 11.66 -8.00
C ARG A 40 -20.53 10.69 -8.93
N LEU A 41 -21.60 10.07 -8.44
CA LEU A 41 -22.42 9.13 -9.22
C LEU A 41 -23.72 9.76 -9.73
N GLY A 42 -24.07 10.97 -9.26
CA GLY A 42 -25.26 11.70 -9.69
C GLY A 42 -25.31 13.11 -9.13
N ALA A 43 -26.47 13.76 -9.28
CA ALA A 43 -26.67 15.13 -8.81
C ALA A 43 -26.42 15.27 -7.30
N ASN A 44 -26.95 14.33 -6.50
CA ASN A 44 -26.86 14.29 -5.04
C ASN A 44 -26.33 12.94 -4.52
N ILE A 45 -25.64 12.16 -5.37
CA ILE A 45 -25.16 10.82 -5.05
C ILE A 45 -23.63 10.81 -5.08
N MET A 46 -23.03 10.41 -3.96
CA MET A 46 -21.58 10.34 -3.80
C MET A 46 -21.16 8.95 -3.32
N ALA A 47 -20.15 8.37 -3.96
CA ALA A 47 -19.51 7.13 -3.52
C ALA A 47 -18.58 7.40 -2.32
N ILE A 48 -18.67 6.54 -1.31
CA ILE A 48 -17.86 6.59 -0.08
C ILE A 48 -17.16 5.25 0.14
N GLY A 49 -16.23 5.19 1.10
CA GLY A 49 -15.54 3.96 1.44
C GLY A 49 -14.75 3.38 0.26
N ILE A 50 -14.79 2.06 0.10
CA ILE A 50 -14.09 1.35 -0.97
C ILE A 50 -14.57 1.81 -2.35
N GLN A 51 -15.89 1.95 -2.55
CA GLN A 51 -16.44 2.42 -3.82
C GLN A 51 -16.03 3.87 -4.15
N GLY A 52 -15.77 4.68 -3.13
CA GLY A 52 -15.22 6.03 -3.29
C GLY A 52 -13.70 6.08 -3.47
N GLY A 53 -13.02 4.93 -3.61
CA GLY A 53 -11.57 4.86 -3.73
C GLY A 53 -10.84 5.32 -2.46
N ARG A 54 -11.42 5.13 -1.27
CA ARG A 54 -10.83 5.58 0.00
C ARG A 54 -9.87 4.55 0.62
N VAL A 55 -9.58 3.45 -0.08
CA VAL A 55 -8.56 2.47 0.30
C VAL A 55 -7.25 2.82 -0.36
N LYS A 56 -6.16 2.84 0.39
CA LYS A 56 -4.82 3.06 -0.16
C LYS A 56 -4.42 1.88 -1.06
N PRO A 57 -4.17 2.11 -2.37
CA PRO A 57 -3.97 1.01 -3.32
C PRO A 57 -2.84 0.05 -2.99
N SER A 58 -1.74 0.54 -2.43
CA SER A 58 -0.53 -0.26 -2.20
C SER A 58 -0.52 -1.05 -0.90
N SER A 59 -1.31 -0.64 0.09
CA SER A 59 -1.27 -1.19 1.46
C SER A 59 -2.62 -1.69 1.98
N GLY A 60 -3.72 -1.45 1.25
CA GLY A 60 -5.06 -1.76 1.72
C GLY A 60 -5.54 -0.89 2.90
N TYR A 61 -4.78 0.16 3.23
CA TYR A 61 -5.04 0.97 4.40
C TYR A 61 -6.23 1.92 4.15
N ALA A 62 -7.31 1.79 4.93
CA ALA A 62 -8.59 2.43 4.63
C ALA A 62 -9.25 3.13 5.82
N PHE A 63 -9.13 2.58 7.04
CA PHE A 63 -9.97 2.99 8.17
C PHE A 63 -9.91 4.49 8.48
N LEU A 64 -8.72 5.04 8.76
CA LEU A 64 -8.59 6.47 9.08
C LEU A 64 -8.91 7.38 7.89
N ARG A 65 -8.59 6.95 6.67
CA ARG A 65 -8.94 7.69 5.44
C ARG A 65 -10.44 7.82 5.27
N ILE A 66 -11.18 6.74 5.50
CA ILE A 66 -12.66 6.73 5.43
C ILE A 66 -13.25 7.63 6.51
N GLN A 67 -12.69 7.62 7.73
CA GLN A 67 -13.15 8.50 8.81
C GLN A 67 -12.93 9.99 8.49
N GLN A 68 -11.76 10.33 7.96
CA GLN A 68 -11.43 11.70 7.53
C GLN A 68 -12.34 12.15 6.38
N ASP A 69 -12.54 11.28 5.40
CA ASP A 69 -13.42 11.52 4.27
C ASP A 69 -14.87 11.76 4.71
N SER A 70 -15.37 10.93 5.62
CA SER A 70 -16.72 11.07 6.18
C SER A 70 -16.87 12.40 6.92
N THR A 71 -15.83 12.81 7.68
CA THR A 71 -15.81 14.10 8.37
C THR A 71 -15.86 15.27 7.38
N ALA A 72 -15.09 15.19 6.28
CA ALA A 72 -15.09 16.20 5.23
C ALA A 72 -16.45 16.29 4.53
N ILE A 73 -17.10 15.16 4.26
CA ILE A 73 -18.45 15.12 3.66
C ILE A 73 -19.48 15.79 4.59
N VAL A 74 -19.46 15.47 5.89
CA VAL A 74 -20.38 16.09 6.87
C VAL A 74 -20.19 17.61 6.90
N HIS A 75 -18.94 18.09 6.96
CA HIS A 75 -18.66 19.52 6.90
C HIS A 75 -19.14 20.16 5.58
N SER A 76 -18.97 19.45 4.47
CA SER A 76 -19.45 19.88 3.15
C SER A 76 -20.97 20.08 3.13
N LEU A 77 -21.71 19.11 3.66
CA LEU A 77 -23.16 19.13 3.78
C LEU A 77 -23.63 20.28 4.66
N GLN A 78 -22.99 20.48 5.83
CA GLN A 78 -23.34 21.54 6.77
C GLN A 78 -23.13 22.94 6.19
N ARG A 79 -22.06 23.14 5.40
CA ARG A 79 -21.66 24.47 4.92
C ARG A 79 -22.20 24.83 3.54
N PHE A 80 -22.35 23.85 2.66
CA PHE A 80 -22.68 24.07 1.24
C PHE A 80 -23.97 23.34 0.80
N GLY A 81 -24.59 22.55 1.68
CA GLY A 81 -25.79 21.78 1.36
C GLY A 81 -25.57 20.63 0.37
N GLN A 82 -24.31 20.28 0.09
CA GLN A 82 -23.93 19.27 -0.91
C GLN A 82 -22.63 18.57 -0.50
N PRO A 83 -22.45 17.28 -0.85
CA PRO A 83 -21.35 16.47 -0.29
C PRO A 83 -20.02 16.60 -1.05
N PHE A 84 -19.96 17.30 -2.19
CA PHE A 84 -18.82 17.24 -3.11
C PHE A 84 -17.68 18.22 -2.80
N ASN A 85 -17.86 19.17 -1.87
CA ASN A 85 -16.79 20.06 -1.47
C ASN A 85 -15.91 19.39 -0.39
N VAL A 86 -15.10 18.43 -0.84
CA VAL A 86 -14.15 17.66 -0.02
C VAL A 86 -12.71 17.85 -0.55
N PRO A 87 -11.67 17.68 0.28
CA PRO A 87 -10.29 17.80 -0.18
C PRO A 87 -9.99 16.84 -1.34
N PRO A 88 -9.26 17.29 -2.38
CA PRO A 88 -8.86 16.42 -3.47
C PRO A 88 -7.76 15.44 -3.04
N ASP A 89 -7.68 14.31 -3.72
CA ASP A 89 -6.58 13.37 -3.53
C ASP A 89 -5.26 14.00 -4.00
N THR A 90 -4.22 13.77 -3.22
CA THR A 90 -2.87 14.28 -3.47
C THR A 90 -2.14 13.43 -4.51
N ARG A 91 -1.73 14.06 -5.62
CA ARG A 91 -1.02 13.38 -6.75
C ARG A 91 0.25 12.62 -6.32
N PHE A 92 0.96 13.13 -5.32
CA PHE A 92 2.17 12.51 -4.81
C PHE A 92 1.91 11.09 -4.27
N TYR A 93 0.87 10.91 -3.46
CA TYR A 93 0.60 9.60 -2.87
C TYR A 93 0.02 8.63 -3.90
N HIS A 94 -0.79 9.11 -4.84
CA HIS A 94 -1.24 8.30 -5.98
C HIS A 94 -0.03 7.78 -6.79
N PHE A 95 0.95 8.64 -7.07
CA PHE A 95 2.20 8.23 -7.70
C PHE A 95 2.95 7.18 -6.89
N CYS A 96 3.14 7.38 -5.58
CA CYS A 96 3.78 6.40 -4.70
C CYS A 96 3.05 5.05 -4.71
N ASP A 97 1.72 5.08 -4.67
CA ASP A 97 0.88 3.88 -4.67
C ASP A 97 0.96 3.13 -6.00
N SER A 98 0.81 3.82 -7.13
CA SER A 98 1.00 3.24 -8.46
C SER A 98 2.40 2.65 -8.65
N TRP A 99 3.42 3.34 -8.17
CA TRP A 99 4.80 2.85 -8.24
C TRP A 99 5.01 1.60 -7.38
N MET A 100 4.48 1.57 -6.15
CA MET A 100 4.54 0.39 -5.30
C MET A 100 3.80 -0.79 -5.91
N LEU A 101 2.62 -0.59 -6.50
CA LEU A 101 1.87 -1.65 -7.19
C LEU A 101 2.65 -2.23 -8.37
N ARG A 102 3.31 -1.39 -9.17
CA ARG A 102 4.20 -1.85 -10.24
C ARG A 102 5.38 -2.64 -9.71
N LEU A 103 6.01 -2.18 -8.62
CA LEU A 103 7.09 -2.90 -7.97
C LEU A 103 6.62 -4.27 -7.48
N MET A 104 5.44 -4.36 -6.85
CA MET A 104 4.86 -5.63 -6.41
C MET A 104 4.58 -6.57 -7.58
N GLN A 105 4.14 -6.03 -8.71
CA GLN A 105 3.83 -6.81 -9.91
C GLN A 105 5.10 -7.32 -10.63
N GLN A 106 6.16 -6.51 -10.69
CA GLN A 106 7.37 -6.79 -11.47
C GLN A 106 8.51 -7.40 -10.65
N HIS A 107 8.59 -7.06 -9.37
CA HIS A 107 9.72 -7.31 -8.48
C HIS A 107 9.25 -7.66 -7.06
N GLY A 108 8.36 -8.66 -6.93
CA GLY A 108 7.78 -9.05 -5.65
C GLY A 108 8.82 -9.49 -4.60
N GLU A 109 9.96 -10.03 -5.03
CA GLU A 109 11.10 -10.41 -4.19
C GLU A 109 11.74 -9.21 -3.48
N CYS A 110 11.68 -8.04 -4.10
CA CYS A 110 12.24 -6.80 -3.59
C CYS A 110 11.34 -6.15 -2.52
N LEU A 111 10.05 -6.52 -2.48
CA LEU A 111 9.06 -5.91 -1.59
C LEU A 111 9.37 -6.16 -0.11
N ARG A 112 9.70 -7.40 0.28
CA ARG A 112 10.00 -7.75 1.68
C ARG A 112 11.16 -6.90 2.24
N PRO A 113 12.36 -6.90 1.66
CA PRO A 113 13.46 -6.10 2.19
C PRO A 113 13.18 -4.59 2.15
N LEU A 114 12.41 -4.11 1.16
CA LEU A 114 11.99 -2.71 1.09
C LEU A 114 11.11 -2.33 2.29
N LEU A 115 10.09 -3.12 2.60
CA LEU A 115 9.20 -2.88 3.73
C LEU A 115 9.95 -2.99 5.07
N VAL A 116 10.83 -3.98 5.22
CA VAL A 116 11.63 -4.14 6.44
C VAL A 116 12.47 -2.88 6.71
N ASP A 117 13.14 -2.36 5.69
CA ASP A 117 13.99 -1.18 5.86
C ASP A 117 13.17 0.11 5.99
N LEU A 118 11.98 0.20 5.36
CA LEU A 118 11.03 1.29 5.60
C LEU A 118 10.74 1.43 7.10
N PHE A 119 10.39 0.32 7.77
CA PHE A 119 10.08 0.31 9.20
C PHE A 119 11.33 0.41 10.09
N ARG A 120 12.48 -0.09 9.64
CA ARG A 120 13.75 0.00 10.39
C ARG A 120 14.31 1.42 10.42
N ASN A 121 14.25 2.12 9.28
CA ASN A 121 14.92 3.42 9.10
C ASN A 121 14.02 4.61 9.45
N ASN A 122 12.73 4.39 9.75
CA ASN A 122 11.79 5.45 10.04
C ASN A 122 11.04 5.19 11.36
N PRO A 123 10.76 6.25 12.14
CA PRO A 123 9.89 6.11 13.30
C PRO A 123 8.50 5.67 12.85
N ILE A 124 7.93 4.67 13.53
CA ILE A 124 6.66 4.05 13.15
C ILE A 124 5.50 5.05 13.01
N ARG A 125 5.49 6.09 13.85
CA ARG A 125 4.50 7.18 13.78
C ARG A 125 4.56 7.93 12.45
N ARG A 126 5.74 8.12 11.87
CA ARG A 126 5.91 8.77 10.56
C ARG A 126 5.39 7.88 9.44
N VAL A 127 5.66 6.57 9.52
CA VAL A 127 5.14 5.59 8.55
C VAL A 127 3.61 5.56 8.58
N PHE A 128 2.98 5.51 9.75
CA PHE A 128 1.52 5.55 9.84
C PHE A 128 0.94 6.86 9.32
N ARG A 129 1.51 8.02 9.69
CA ARG A 129 1.06 9.30 9.13
C ARG A 129 1.19 9.38 7.61
N PHE A 130 2.19 8.71 7.02
CA PHE A 130 2.32 8.61 5.56
C PHE A 130 1.22 7.72 4.95
N LEU A 131 0.89 6.61 5.58
CA LEU A 131 -0.23 5.76 5.17
C LEU A 131 -1.59 6.49 5.31
N ASP A 132 -1.70 7.37 6.31
CA ASP A 132 -2.84 8.27 6.53
C ASP A 132 -2.83 9.51 5.61
N GLU A 133 -1.80 9.71 4.77
CA GLU A 133 -1.58 10.91 3.94
C GLU A 133 -1.49 12.24 4.72
N MET A 134 -1.15 12.16 6.00
CA MET A 134 -1.03 13.30 6.91
C MET A 134 0.42 13.80 7.08
N THR A 135 1.37 13.33 6.28
CA THR A 135 2.77 13.77 6.31
C THR A 135 2.99 15.01 5.47
N GLY A 136 3.83 15.92 5.98
CA GLY A 136 4.26 17.10 5.23
C GLY A 136 5.26 16.75 4.12
N PRO A 137 5.53 17.66 3.16
CA PRO A 137 6.47 17.44 2.07
C PRO A 137 7.87 17.03 2.53
N TRP A 138 8.35 17.59 3.65
CA TRP A 138 9.65 17.25 4.23
C TRP A 138 9.68 15.82 4.78
N GLU A 139 8.64 15.41 5.50
CA GLU A 139 8.54 14.05 6.04
C GLU A 139 8.43 13.01 4.91
N ASN A 140 7.69 13.35 3.85
CA ASN A 140 7.60 12.56 2.63
C ASN A 140 8.97 12.39 1.96
N PHE A 141 9.73 13.47 1.84
CA PHE A 141 11.09 13.41 1.29
C PHE A 141 12.00 12.51 2.13
N MET A 142 11.99 12.65 3.47
CA MET A 142 12.79 11.80 4.35
C MET A 142 12.42 10.31 4.22
N LEU A 143 11.12 10.00 4.14
CA LEU A 143 10.63 8.65 3.92
C LEU A 143 11.12 8.09 2.57
N MET A 144 10.94 8.84 1.49
CA MET A 144 11.38 8.40 0.17
C MET A 144 12.91 8.22 0.10
N ALA A 145 13.67 9.16 0.67
CA ALA A 145 15.13 9.07 0.72
C ALA A 145 15.63 7.81 1.45
N SER A 146 14.89 7.32 2.45
CA SER A 146 15.23 6.07 3.15
C SER A 146 15.09 4.82 2.28
N LEU A 147 14.30 4.89 1.19
CA LEU A 147 14.01 3.78 0.27
C LEU A 147 14.94 3.78 -0.96
N VAL A 148 15.44 4.94 -1.39
CA VAL A 148 16.28 5.12 -2.59
C VAL A 148 17.51 4.19 -2.62
N PRO A 149 18.29 4.00 -1.54
CA PRO A 149 19.49 3.16 -1.58
C PRO A 149 19.19 1.68 -1.90
N GLN A 150 18.03 1.17 -1.50
CA GLN A 150 17.63 -0.21 -1.79
C GLN A 150 17.07 -0.36 -3.20
N LEU A 151 16.30 0.62 -3.66
CA LEU A 151 15.79 0.65 -5.03
C LEU A 151 16.92 0.67 -6.03
N CYS A 152 17.98 1.44 -5.79
CA CYS A 152 19.15 1.38 -6.63
C CYS A 152 19.82 -0.01 -6.58
N LYS A 153 19.94 -0.64 -5.41
CA LYS A 153 20.57 -1.98 -5.30
C LYS A 153 19.78 -3.10 -5.98
N GLN A 154 18.46 -2.96 -6.08
CA GLN A 154 17.55 -3.98 -6.60
C GLN A 154 17.16 -3.76 -8.07
N THR A 155 17.09 -2.50 -8.51
CA THR A 155 16.79 -2.13 -9.91
C THR A 155 18.06 -2.01 -10.78
N LEU A 156 19.26 -2.01 -10.18
CA LEU A 156 20.50 -2.22 -10.94
C LEU A 156 20.45 -3.64 -11.51
N PRO A 157 20.41 -3.81 -12.84
CA PRO A 157 20.02 -5.08 -13.37
C PRO A 157 21.09 -6.13 -13.06
N VAL A 158 20.58 -7.29 -12.68
CA VAL A 158 20.86 -8.57 -13.32
C VAL A 158 21.03 -8.38 -14.85
N THR A 159 22.08 -7.71 -15.31
CA THR A 159 22.43 -7.55 -16.74
C THR A 159 23.48 -8.55 -17.18
N ASN A 160 23.94 -9.45 -16.29
CA ASN A 160 25.08 -10.34 -16.58
C ASN A 160 24.77 -11.84 -16.63
N THR A 161 23.52 -12.27 -16.47
CA THR A 161 23.22 -13.72 -16.42
C THR A 161 22.72 -14.31 -17.75
N VAL A 162 22.33 -13.49 -18.74
CA VAL A 162 21.77 -13.99 -20.02
C VAL A 162 22.77 -14.00 -21.19
N LEU A 163 23.97 -13.42 -21.04
CA LEU A 163 24.98 -13.40 -22.12
C LEU A 163 26.07 -14.48 -22.02
N ARG A 164 26.00 -15.41 -21.04
CA ARG A 164 27.04 -16.45 -20.87
C ARG A 164 26.68 -17.84 -21.40
N THR A 165 25.51 -18.05 -22.00
CA THR A 165 25.09 -19.36 -22.53
C THR A 165 25.00 -19.46 -24.05
N THR A 166 25.41 -18.43 -24.81
CA THR A 166 25.40 -18.47 -26.29
C THR A 166 26.75 -18.15 -26.94
N LEU A 167 27.86 -18.45 -26.27
CA LEU A 167 29.21 -18.40 -26.86
C LEU A 167 30.05 -19.57 -26.34
N GLY A 168 29.67 -20.78 -26.73
CA GLY A 168 30.43 -21.97 -26.42
C GLY A 168 29.67 -23.20 -26.84
N GLN A 169 29.64 -23.48 -28.15
CA GLN A 169 29.64 -24.82 -28.78
C GLN A 169 29.56 -24.63 -30.31
N ARG A 170 30.72 -24.44 -30.94
CA ARG A 170 30.97 -24.79 -32.35
C ARG A 170 32.37 -25.39 -32.44
N LYS A 171 32.42 -26.70 -32.26
CA LYS A 171 33.45 -27.61 -32.79
C LYS A 171 32.72 -28.90 -33.14
N ILE A 172 32.44 -29.09 -34.42
CA ILE A 172 32.91 -30.15 -35.32
C ILE A 172 32.56 -29.68 -36.72
#